data_AF-A0A3B8W6T6-F1
#
_entry.id   AF-A0A3B8W6T6-F1
#
_cell.length_a   1.000
_cell.length_b   1.000
_cell.length_c   1.000
_cell.angle_alpha   90.00
_cell.angle_beta   90.00
_cell.angle_gamma   90.00
#
_symmetry.space_group_name_H-M   'P 1'
#
loop_
_entity.id
_entity.type
_entity.pdbx_description
1 polymer ?
#
loop_
_entity_poly.entity_id
_entity_poly.type
_entity_poly.pdbx_seq_one_letter_code
_entity_poly.pdbx_strand_id
1 'polypeptide(L)'
;MHGLATILELEGGLTDNQKDYTRLMKASARGGLDMITDLLDVHALEDSQNTSHPNTFQPDTWLKERLSILAPTAEAKTIAIVTTTAFHGPITSDP
;
A
#
# COMPACT_ATOMS: atom_id res chain seq x y z
N MET A 1 9.90 0.17 9.53
CA MET A 1 10.10 0.80 10.85
C MET A 1 9.84 -0.23 11.93
N HIS A 2 10.83 -0.51 12.78
CA HIS A 2 10.65 -1.35 13.97
C HIS A 2 10.21 -0.43 15.11
N GLY A 3 8.95 -0.51 15.53
CA GLY A 3 8.41 0.27 16.65
C GLY A 3 8.54 -0.46 17.98
N LEU A 4 8.34 0.28 19.09
CA LEU A 4 8.41 -0.27 20.46
C LEU A 4 7.54 -1.53 20.65
N ALA A 5 6.37 -1.59 20.02
CA ALA A 5 5.49 -2.75 20.06
C ALA A 5 6.10 -4.00 19.38
N THR A 6 6.96 -3.82 18.38
CA THR A 6 7.70 -4.92 17.73
C THR A 6 8.87 -5.39 18.59
N ILE A 7 9.51 -4.48 19.32
CA ILE A 7 10.58 -4.81 20.28
C ILE A 7 10.01 -5.60 21.47
N LEU A 8 8.87 -5.17 22.01
CA LEU A 8 8.17 -5.86 23.10
C LEU A 8 7.75 -7.30 22.74
N GLU A 9 7.35 -7.54 21.49
CA GLU A 9 7.04 -8.90 21.02
C GLU A 9 8.31 -9.75 20.80
N LEU A 10 9.44 -9.11 20.46
CA LEU A 10 10.72 -9.78 20.22
C LEU A 10 11.44 -10.20 21.52
N GLU A 11 11.31 -9.38 22.58
CA GLU A 11 11.86 -9.71 23.91
C GLU A 11 11.15 -10.90 24.56
N GLY A 12 9.92 -11.20 24.15
CA GLY A 12 9.12 -12.29 24.70
C GLY A 12 8.65 -12.03 26.13
N GLY A 13 7.97 -13.01 26.74
CA GLY A 13 7.47 -12.89 28.12
C GLY A 13 6.13 -12.15 28.28
N LEU A 14 5.48 -11.76 27.18
CA LEU A 14 4.13 -11.20 27.20
C LEU A 14 3.10 -12.28 27.51
N THR A 15 2.22 -12.00 28.48
CA THR A 15 0.97 -12.73 28.68
C THR A 15 0.04 -12.57 27.48
N ASP A 16 -0.93 -13.46 27.31
CA ASP A 16 -1.83 -13.41 26.14
C ASP A 16 -2.63 -12.10 26.07
N ASN A 17 -3.07 -11.57 27.21
CA ASN A 17 -3.69 -10.25 27.28
C ASN A 17 -2.75 -9.12 26.82
N GLN A 18 -1.47 -9.18 27.18
CA GLN A 18 -0.48 -8.17 26.77
C GLN A 18 -0.20 -8.24 25.27
N LYS A 19 -0.20 -9.44 24.67
CA LYS A 19 -0.09 -9.60 23.20
C LYS A 19 -1.30 -9.00 22.49
N ASP A 20 -2.50 -9.14 23.04
CA ASP A 20 -3.69 -8.52 22.46
C ASP A 20 -3.63 -6.99 22.52
N TYR A 21 -3.14 -6.42 23.63
CA TYR A 21 -2.92 -4.99 23.74
C TYR A 21 -1.83 -4.48 22.78
N THR A 22 -0.71 -5.19 22.61
CA THR A 22 0.32 -4.78 21.64
C THR A 22 -0.21 -4.85 20.21
N ARG A 23 -1.02 -5.87 19.90
CA ARG A 23 -1.69 -6.00 18.60
C ARG A 23 -2.67 -4.85 18.34
N LEU A 24 -3.50 -4.51 19.31
CA LEU A 24 -4.44 -3.39 19.23
C LEU A 24 -3.68 -2.07 19.03
N MET A 25 -2.61 -1.86 19.79
CA MET A 25 -1.79 -0.65 19.69
C MET A 25 -1.16 -0.51 18.29
N LYS A 26 -0.64 -1.59 17.71
CA LYS A 26 -0.13 -1.60 16.33
C LYS A 26 -1.22 -1.31 15.31
N ALA A 27 -2.39 -1.92 15.46
CA ALA A 27 -3.52 -1.71 14.56
C ALA A 27 -3.99 -0.24 14.59
N SER A 28 -4.15 0.34 15.79
CA SER A 28 -4.52 1.74 15.97
C SER A 28 -3.47 2.71 15.44
N ALA A 29 -2.19 2.45 15.70
CA ALA A 29 -1.10 3.30 15.18
C ALA A 29 -1.04 3.29 13.64
N ARG A 30 -1.29 2.12 13.03
CA ARG A 30 -1.34 2.01 11.57
C ARG A 30 -2.57 2.71 10.99
N GLY A 31 -3.75 2.50 11.58
CA GLY A 31 -4.96 3.21 11.16
C GLY A 31 -4.85 4.73 11.29
N GLY A 32 -4.17 5.22 12.34
CA GLY A 32 -3.87 6.65 12.50
C GLY A 32 -2.91 7.18 11.42
N LEU A 33 -1.87 6.43 11.08
CA LEU A 33 -0.95 6.79 10.00
C LEU A 33 -1.65 6.83 8.64
N ASP A 34 -2.49 5.82 8.35
CA ASP A 34 -3.26 5.75 7.11
C ASP A 34 -4.20 6.97 7.01
N MET A 35 -4.91 7.30 8.09
CA MET A 35 -5.79 8.50 8.13
C MET A 35 -5.02 9.82 7.90
N ILE A 36 -3.84 9.98 8.51
CA ILE A 36 -3.00 11.17 8.29
C ILE A 36 -2.54 11.23 6.83
N THR A 37 -2.16 10.09 6.26
CA THR A 37 -1.73 10.00 4.86
C THR A 37 -2.87 10.39 3.93
N ASP A 38 -4.06 9.83 4.15
CA ASP A 38 -5.25 10.15 3.35
C ASP A 38 -5.60 11.64 3.40
N LEU A 39 -5.51 12.27 4.58
CA LEU A 39 -5.75 13.72 4.74
C LEU A 39 -4.72 14.56 3.99
N LEU A 40 -3.44 14.18 4.05
CA LEU A 40 -2.37 14.87 3.33
C LEU A 40 -2.52 14.72 1.81
N ASP A 41 -2.92 13.53 1.34
CA ASP A 41 -3.17 13.27 -0.07
C ASP A 41 -4.34 14.11 -0.60
N VAL A 42 -5.45 14.20 0.16
CA VAL A 42 -6.58 15.09 -0.20
C VAL A 42 -6.13 16.55 -0.27
N HIS A 43 -5.38 17.02 0.73
CA HIS A 43 -4.91 18.39 0.74
C HIS A 43 -3.93 18.68 -0.43
N ALA A 44 -3.05 17.73 -0.75
CA ALA A 44 -2.14 17.85 -1.89
C ALA A 44 -2.89 17.92 -3.22
N LEU A 45 -4.02 17.21 -3.36
CA LEU A 45 -4.89 17.31 -4.54
C LEU A 45 -5.57 18.69 -4.64
N GLU A 46 -6.02 19.25 -3.52
CA GLU A 46 -6.66 20.58 -3.49
C GLU A 46 -5.67 21.72 -3.80
N ASP A 47 -4.43 21.62 -3.29
CA ASP A 47 -3.41 22.66 -3.46
C ASP A 47 -2.67 22.54 -4.80
N SER A 48 -2.72 21.37 -5.43
CA SER A 48 -2.19 21.17 -6.79
C SER A 48 -3.04 21.93 -7.80
N GLN A 49 -2.60 23.14 -8.17
CA GLN A 49 -3.00 23.75 -9.44
C GLN A 49 -2.50 22.88 -10.61
N ASN A 50 -3.15 21.75 -10.88
CA ASN A 50 -3.19 21.01 -12.14
C ASN A 50 -1.94 21.07 -13.05
N THR A 51 -0.72 20.89 -12.54
CA THR A 51 0.45 20.68 -13.41
C THR A 51 0.58 19.19 -13.67
N SER A 52 -0.34 18.66 -14.48
CA SER A 52 -0.14 17.37 -15.13
C SER A 52 1.11 17.49 -15.99
N HIS A 53 2.22 16.91 -15.54
CA HIS A 53 3.44 16.87 -16.33
C HIS A 53 3.32 15.73 -17.35
N PRO A 54 3.64 15.99 -18.63
CA PRO A 54 3.66 14.94 -19.64
C PRO A 54 4.52 13.78 -19.16
N ASN A 55 3.91 12.59 -19.05
CA ASN A 55 4.60 11.40 -18.62
C ASN A 55 4.33 10.26 -19.59
N THR A 56 5.34 9.40 -19.76
CA THR A 56 5.21 8.16 -20.53
C THR A 56 4.86 7.03 -19.58
N PHE A 57 3.64 6.53 -19.69
CA PHE A 57 3.14 5.42 -18.89
C PHE A 57 3.23 4.11 -19.69
N GLN A 58 3.79 3.05 -19.11
CA GLN A 58 3.82 1.71 -19.71
C GLN A 58 2.86 0.78 -18.96
N PRO A 59 1.63 0.57 -19.47
CA PRO A 59 0.60 -0.21 -18.78
C PRO A 59 1.03 -1.64 -18.47
N ASP A 60 1.75 -2.30 -19.38
CA ASP A 60 2.15 -3.71 -19.21
C ASP A 60 3.17 -3.90 -18.08
N THR A 61 4.13 -2.98 -17.97
CA THR A 61 5.14 -2.99 -16.91
C THR A 61 4.49 -2.70 -15.56
N TRP A 62 3.67 -1.64 -15.49
CA TRP A 62 2.93 -1.29 -14.28
C TRP A 62 2.00 -2.41 -13.82
N LEU A 63 1.27 -3.05 -14.75
CA LEU A 63 0.35 -4.12 -14.42
C LEU A 63 1.08 -5.36 -13.87
N LYS A 64 2.24 -5.71 -14.45
CA LYS A 64 3.10 -6.79 -13.92
C LYS A 64 3.61 -6.49 -12.52
N GLU A 65 4.03 -5.25 -12.26
CA GLU A 65 4.46 -4.82 -10.92
C GLU A 65 3.31 -4.87 -9.91
N ARG A 66 2.09 -4.49 -10.28
CA ARG A 66 0.93 -4.62 -9.38
C ARG A 66 0.55 -6.07 -9.13
N LEU A 67 0.63 -6.93 -10.14
CA LEU A 67 0.39 -8.37 -9.99
C LEU A 67 1.40 -9.03 -9.05
N SER A 68 2.68 -8.66 -9.13
CA SER A 68 3.71 -9.24 -8.26
C SER A 68 3.51 -8.89 -6.77
N ILE A 69 3.03 -7.67 -6.48
CA ILE A 69 2.68 -7.25 -5.12
C ILE A 69 1.49 -8.06 -4.58
N LEU A 70 0.51 -8.37 -5.42
CA LEU A 70 -0.70 -9.08 -5.03
C LEU A 70 -0.54 -10.61 -5.02
N ALA A 71 0.46 -11.16 -5.72
CA ALA A 71 0.67 -12.59 -5.87
C ALA A 71 0.74 -13.36 -4.53
N PRO A 72 1.48 -12.92 -3.48
CA PRO A 72 1.51 -13.63 -2.20
C PRO A 72 0.15 -13.68 -1.50
N THR A 73 -0.64 -12.62 -1.64
CA THR A 73 -1.98 -12.55 -1.03
C THR A 73 -2.98 -13.41 -1.80
N ALA A 74 -2.86 -13.44 -3.13
CA ALA A 74 -3.68 -14.26 -4.00
C ALA A 74 -3.42 -15.76 -3.80
N GLU A 75 -2.15 -16.16 -3.68
CA GLU A 75 -1.75 -17.53 -3.37
C GLU A 75 -2.27 -17.98 -2.00
N ALA A 76 -2.08 -17.16 -0.97
CA ALA A 76 -2.57 -17.45 0.38
C ALA A 76 -4.11 -17.60 0.46
N LYS A 77 -4.85 -16.99 -0.48
CA LYS A 77 -6.31 -17.06 -0.55
C LYS A 77 -6.82 -18.00 -1.66
N THR A 78 -5.93 -18.67 -2.39
CA THR A 78 -6.27 -19.51 -3.54
C THR A 78 -7.13 -18.76 -4.59
N ILE A 79 -6.81 -17.48 -4.81
CA ILE A 79 -7.48 -16.61 -5.78
C ILE A 79 -6.63 -16.55 -7.05
N ALA A 80 -7.23 -16.79 -8.21
CA ALA A 80 -6.59 -16.59 -9.50
C ALA A 80 -6.80 -15.15 -9.97
N ILE A 81 -5.72 -14.44 -10.31
CA ILE A 81 -5.79 -13.12 -10.95
C ILE A 81 -5.55 -13.30 -12.44
N VAL A 82 -6.54 -12.94 -13.26
CA VAL A 82 -6.47 -12.98 -14.72
C VAL A 82 -6.45 -11.54 -15.24
N THR A 83 -5.52 -11.26 -16.15
CA THR A 83 -5.40 -9.95 -16.80
C THR A 83 -5.56 -10.08 -18.31
N THR A 84 -6.27 -9.12 -18.89
CA THR A 84 -6.42 -8.97 -20.34
C THR A 84 -6.09 -7.54 -20.68
N THR A 85 -5.13 -7.33 -21.57
CA THR A 85 -4.77 -6.01 -22.08
C THR A 85 -5.12 -5.95 -23.56
N ALA A 86 -5.85 -4.91 -23.97
CA ALA A 86 -6.18 -4.67 -25.38
C ALA A 86 -5.15 -3.77 -26.07
N PHE A 87 -4.35 -3.06 -25.29
CA PHE A 87 -3.35 -2.12 -25.75
C PHE A 87 -1.98 -2.54 -25.20
N HIS A 88 -0.96 -2.53 -26.06
CA HIS A 88 0.42 -2.89 -25.71
C HIS A 88 1.32 -1.77 -26.22
N GLY A 89 2.02 -1.09 -25.31
CA GLY A 89 2.91 0.01 -25.64
C GLY A 89 2.87 1.18 -24.66
N PRO A 90 3.79 2.15 -24.79
CA PRO A 90 3.79 3.36 -23.98
C PRO A 90 2.63 4.30 -24.37
N ILE A 91 1.94 4.83 -23.38
CA ILE A 91 0.96 5.90 -23.50
C ILE A 91 1.63 7.19 -23.02
N THR A 92 1.68 8.20 -23.88
CA THR A 92 2.17 9.53 -23.50
C THR A 92 0.96 10.45 -23.36
N SER A 93 0.85 11.17 -22.25
CA SER A 93 -0.17 12.20 -22.12
C SER A 93 0.22 13.43 -22.95
N ASP A 94 -0.75 14.00 -23.68
CA ASP A 94 -0.58 15.30 -24.32
C ASP A 94 -0.32 16.41 -23.29
N PRO A 95 0.38 17.50 -23.67
CA PRO A 95 0.66 18.63 -22.79
C PRO A 95 -0.60 19.40 -22.36
#